data_AF-A0A1A7ZB04-F1
#
_entry.id   AF-A0A1A7ZB04-F1
#
_cell.length_a   1.000
_cell.length_b   1.000
_cell.length_c   1.000
_cell.angle_alpha   90.00
_cell.angle_beta   90.00
_cell.angle_gamma   90.00
#
_symmetry.space_group_name_H-M   'P 1'
#
loop_
_entity.id
_entity.type
_entity.pdbx_description
1 polymer ?
#
loop_
_entity_poly.entity_id
_entity_poly.type
_entity_poly.pdbx_seq_one_letter_code
_entity_poly.pdbx_strand_id
1 'polypeptide(L)'
;KKFHRLYEVDSEELIRRRLYFQNATLRHLYLNSFSTEPQSARWNSACGSCWAFSVVGAVQSVYAIGGSQLEQLSVQQVVDCSFKNKGCDGGSPSVALTWLKQTKVKLVTQSDYPYKAKTGICHFFSRSHGGVSVKDFSLQDF
;
A
#
# COMPACT_ATOMS: atom_id res chain seq x y z
N LYS A 1 27.32 19.28 14.04
CA LYS A 1 26.37 18.23 14.46
C LYS A 1 26.51 17.07 13.48
N LYS A 2 26.98 15.91 13.93
CA LYS A 2 27.27 14.73 13.10
C LYS A 2 25.94 14.00 12.90
N PHE A 3 25.46 13.88 11.66
CA PHE A 3 24.30 13.05 11.35
C PHE A 3 24.71 11.59 11.45
N HIS A 4 24.37 10.93 12.56
CA HIS A 4 24.44 9.48 12.64
C HIS A 4 23.17 8.90 12.02
N ARG A 5 23.30 8.47 10.76
CA ARG A 5 22.35 7.55 10.14
C ARG A 5 22.51 6.22 10.88
N LEU A 6 21.64 5.94 11.85
CA LEU A 6 21.54 4.63 12.49
C LEU A 6 20.92 3.63 11.50
N TYR A 7 21.70 3.27 10.49
CA TYR A 7 21.45 2.14 9.59
C TYR A 7 22.82 1.65 9.14
N GLU A 8 23.56 0.99 10.03
CA GLU A 8 24.47 -0.07 9.58
C GLU A 8 23.58 -1.24 9.15
N VAL A 9 23.01 -1.12 7.96
CA VAL A 9 22.41 -2.27 7.27
C VAL A 9 23.56 -2.87 6.48
N ASP A 10 23.91 -4.11 6.82
CA ASP A 10 24.92 -4.90 6.11
C ASP A 10 24.68 -4.83 4.59
N SER A 11 25.73 -4.59 3.81
CA SER A 11 25.63 -4.44 2.36
C SER A 11 24.97 -5.65 1.69
N GLU A 12 25.20 -6.85 2.24
CA GLU A 12 24.58 -8.09 1.79
C GLU A 12 23.07 -8.11 2.02
N GLU A 13 22.59 -7.58 3.15
CA GLU A 13 21.16 -7.47 3.43
C GLU A 13 20.48 -6.49 2.47
N LEU A 14 21.12 -5.36 2.17
CA LEU A 14 20.61 -4.39 1.18
C LEU A 14 20.56 -4.99 -0.23
N ILE A 15 21.60 -5.72 -0.64
CA ILE A 15 21.65 -6.42 -1.93
C ILE A 15 20.51 -7.45 -2.01
N ARG A 16 20.35 -8.26 -0.96
CA ARG A 16 19.30 -9.28 -0.89
C ARG A 16 17.90 -8.67 -0.98
N ARG A 17 17.63 -7.60 -0.23
CA ARG A 17 16.36 -6.84 -0.28
C ARG A 17 16.08 -6.25 -1.66
N ARG A 18 17.12 -5.71 -2.33
CA ARG A 18 17.02 -5.22 -3.71
C ARG A 18 16.68 -6.34 -4.69
N LEU A 19 17.34 -7.49 -4.59
CA LEU A 19 17.06 -8.65 -5.43
C LEU A 19 15.63 -9.17 -5.24
N TYR A 20 15.14 -9.22 -4.00
CA TYR A 20 13.74 -9.57 -3.72
C TYR A 20 12.78 -8.61 -4.39
N PHE A 21 13.01 -7.30 -4.26
CA PHE A 21 12.16 -6.30 -4.89
C PHE A 21 12.18 -6.41 -6.42
N GLN A 22 13.35 -6.59 -7.04
CA GLN A 22 13.48 -6.75 -8.50
C GLN A 22 12.74 -8.00 -8.99
N ASN A 23 12.93 -9.14 -8.32
CA ASN A 23 12.24 -10.39 -8.67
C ASN A 23 10.73 -10.27 -8.50
N ALA A 24 10.27 -9.61 -7.43
CA ALA A 24 8.86 -9.39 -7.19
C ALA A 24 8.24 -8.44 -8.23
N THR A 25 8.97 -7.39 -8.62
CA THR A 25 8.55 -6.45 -9.68
C THR A 25 8.47 -7.14 -11.04
N LEU A 26 9.45 -7.97 -11.40
CA LEU A 26 9.42 -8.74 -12.65
C LEU A 26 8.24 -9.70 -12.69
N ARG A 27 7.96 -10.42 -11.60
CA ARG A 27 6.77 -11.27 -11.48
C ARG A 27 5.48 -10.47 -11.62
N HIS A 28 5.40 -9.32 -10.96
CA HIS A 28 4.21 -8.46 -11.00
C HIS A 28 3.98 -7.86 -12.39
N LEU A 29 5.03 -7.41 -13.08
CA LEU A 29 4.95 -6.95 -14.47
C LEU A 29 4.51 -8.08 -15.40
N TYR A 30 5.05 -9.29 -15.22
CA TYR A 30 4.64 -10.46 -15.98
C TYR A 30 3.16 -10.80 -15.75
N LEU A 31 2.71 -10.88 -14.50
CA LEU A 31 1.30 -11.13 -14.16
C LEU A 31 0.36 -10.02 -14.66
N ASN A 32 0.78 -8.76 -14.57
CA ASN A 32 -0.01 -7.63 -15.07
C ASN A 32 -0.09 -7.56 -16.59
N SER A 33 0.90 -8.09 -17.32
CA SER A 33 0.82 -8.18 -18.78
C SER A 33 -0.32 -9.10 -19.26
N PHE A 34 -0.83 -9.97 -18.38
CA PHE A 34 -2.01 -10.80 -18.61
C PHE A 34 -3.28 -10.31 -17.86
N SER A 35 -3.18 -9.25 -17.05
CA SER A 35 -4.31 -8.70 -16.30
C SER A 35 -5.00 -7.59 -17.07
N THR A 36 -6.31 -7.70 -17.24
CA THR A 36 -7.18 -6.68 -17.83
C THR A 36 -7.66 -5.66 -16.80
N GLU A 37 -7.30 -5.81 -15.52
CA GLU A 37 -7.80 -4.96 -14.44
C GLU A 37 -6.91 -3.71 -14.25
N PRO A 38 -7.44 -2.50 -14.44
CA PRO A 38 -6.63 -1.29 -14.42
C PRO A 38 -6.19 -0.93 -12.99
N GLN A 39 -4.91 -1.17 -12.69
CA GLN A 39 -4.26 -0.83 -11.40
C GLN A 39 -3.71 0.60 -11.32
N SER A 40 -3.89 1.42 -12.35
CA SER A 40 -3.32 2.77 -12.36
C SER A 40 -4.31 3.79 -11.82
N ALA A 41 -3.82 4.69 -10.96
CA ALA A 41 -4.48 5.94 -10.65
C ALA A 41 -4.71 6.69 -11.97
N ARG A 42 -5.91 6.54 -12.54
CA ARG A 42 -6.29 7.25 -13.75
C ARG A 42 -6.50 8.71 -13.37
N TRP A 43 -5.62 9.58 -13.85
CA TRP A 43 -5.63 11.02 -13.60
C TRP A 43 -6.89 11.72 -14.14
N ASN A 44 -7.70 11.05 -14.96
CA ASN A 44 -9.01 11.49 -15.44
C ASN A 44 -10.18 10.76 -14.76
N SER A 45 -9.95 9.94 -13.74
CA SER A 45 -11.05 9.38 -12.95
C SER A 45 -11.61 10.47 -12.04
N ALA A 46 -12.94 10.55 -11.92
CA ALA A 46 -13.64 11.54 -11.08
C ALA A 46 -13.35 11.41 -9.57
N CYS A 47 -12.39 10.57 -9.16
CA CYS A 47 -12.07 10.25 -7.78
C CYS A 47 -10.64 10.70 -7.45
N GLY A 48 -10.51 11.65 -6.52
CA GLY A 48 -9.25 12.11 -5.95
C GLY A 48 -8.61 11.14 -4.97
N SER A 49 -8.44 9.87 -5.35
CA SER A 49 -7.91 8.80 -4.50
C SER A 49 -6.38 8.63 -4.58
N CYS A 50 -5.66 9.56 -5.20
CA CYS A 50 -4.19 9.47 -5.39
C CYS A 50 -3.44 9.24 -4.06
N TRP A 51 -3.92 9.83 -2.95
CA TRP A 51 -3.40 9.62 -1.61
C TRP A 51 -3.48 8.14 -1.17
N ALA A 52 -4.56 7.45 -1.49
CA ALA A 52 -4.78 6.05 -1.15
C ALA A 52 -3.87 5.14 -2.00
N PHE A 53 -3.74 5.42 -3.30
CA PHE A 53 -2.78 4.73 -4.17
C PHE A 53 -1.35 4.86 -3.67
N SER A 54 -0.92 6.06 -3.25
CA SER A 54 0.42 6.28 -2.70
C SER A 54 0.68 5.44 -1.44
N VAL A 55 -0.30 5.38 -0.53
CA VAL A 55 -0.18 4.58 0.70
C VAL A 55 -0.11 3.09 0.39
N VAL A 56 -1.02 2.59 -0.45
CA VAL A 56 -1.08 1.17 -0.80
C VAL A 56 0.18 0.73 -1.55
N GLY A 57 0.65 1.53 -2.50
CA GLY A 57 1.91 1.29 -3.22
C GLY A 57 3.12 1.24 -2.29
N ALA A 58 3.20 2.13 -1.30
CA ALA A 58 4.25 2.11 -0.30
C ALA A 58 4.19 0.83 0.57
N VAL A 59 3.00 0.43 1.04
CA VAL A 59 2.82 -0.80 1.82
C VAL A 59 3.22 -2.04 1.03
N GLN A 60 2.77 -2.15 -0.22
CA GLN A 60 3.15 -3.24 -1.13
C GLN A 60 4.66 -3.30 -1.34
N SER A 61 5.29 -2.15 -1.57
CA SER A 61 6.73 -2.07 -1.82
C SER A 61 7.54 -2.53 -0.61
N VAL A 62 7.19 -2.04 0.58
CA VAL A 62 7.86 -2.45 1.84
C VAL A 62 7.64 -3.94 2.12
N TYR A 63 6.43 -4.46 1.87
CA TYR A 63 6.12 -5.88 2.06
C TYR A 63 6.95 -6.78 1.12
N ALA A 64 7.10 -6.39 -0.14
CA ALA A 64 7.92 -7.10 -1.12
C ALA A 64 9.43 -7.01 -0.81
N ILE A 65 9.92 -5.85 -0.37
CA ILE A 65 11.32 -5.67 0.09
C ILE A 65 11.63 -6.60 1.26
N GLY A 66 10.64 -6.88 2.12
CA GLY A 66 10.74 -7.85 3.21
C GLY A 66 10.81 -9.32 2.78
N GLY A 67 10.78 -9.61 1.48
CA GLY A 67 10.86 -10.97 0.93
C GLY A 67 9.51 -11.65 0.72
N SER A 68 8.40 -10.94 0.95
CA SER A 68 7.06 -11.46 0.65
C SER A 68 6.76 -11.33 -0.85
N GLN A 69 5.81 -12.13 -1.34
CA GLN A 69 5.32 -11.96 -2.70
C GLN A 69 4.65 -10.58 -2.87
N LEU A 70 4.91 -9.92 -3.99
CA LEU A 70 4.23 -8.68 -4.34
C LEU A 70 2.78 -8.99 -4.70
N GLU A 71 1.89 -8.76 -3.73
CA GLU A 71 0.45 -8.88 -3.88
C GLU A 71 -0.17 -7.52 -4.23
N GLN A 72 -1.25 -7.55 -5.01
CA GLN A 72 -2.07 -6.37 -5.25
C GLN A 72 -2.99 -6.16 -4.06
N LEU A 73 -2.82 -5.06 -3.34
CA LEU A 73 -3.64 -4.72 -2.19
C LEU A 73 -4.76 -3.76 -2.58
N SER A 74 -5.87 -3.82 -1.85
CA SER A 74 -7.07 -3.04 -2.15
C SER A 74 -6.86 -1.55 -1.84
N VAL A 75 -6.87 -0.74 -2.90
CA VAL A 75 -6.97 0.72 -2.78
C VAL A 75 -8.35 1.13 -2.30
N GLN A 76 -9.41 0.41 -2.72
CA GLN A 76 -10.78 0.73 -2.34
C GLN A 76 -11.00 0.65 -0.83
N GLN A 77 -10.39 -0.34 -0.17
CA GLN A 77 -10.46 -0.47 1.29
C GLN A 77 -9.92 0.79 1.98
N VAL A 78 -8.82 1.36 1.48
CA VAL A 78 -8.26 2.60 2.04
C VAL A 78 -9.18 3.79 1.78
N VAL A 79 -9.74 3.90 0.56
CA VAL A 79 -10.72 4.94 0.19
C VAL A 79 -11.96 4.90 1.09
N ASP A 80 -12.52 3.72 1.35
CA ASP A 80 -13.79 3.56 2.07
C ASP A 80 -13.61 3.58 3.59
N CYS A 81 -12.51 3.05 4.11
CA CYS A 81 -12.37 2.80 5.55
C CYS A 81 -11.47 3.77 6.30
N SER A 82 -10.68 4.60 5.61
CA SER A 82 -9.89 5.65 6.27
C SER A 82 -10.78 6.84 6.64
N PHE A 83 -11.59 6.69 7.70
CA PHE A 83 -12.70 7.61 8.03
C PHE A 83 -12.31 9.06 8.32
N LYS A 84 -11.02 9.36 8.55
CA LYS A 84 -10.51 10.73 8.71
C LYS A 84 -10.13 11.38 7.37
N ASN A 85 -10.04 10.60 6.31
CA ASN A 85 -9.92 11.07 4.93
C ASN A 85 -11.31 11.20 4.29
N LYS A 86 -11.38 11.80 3.10
CA LYS A 86 -12.64 12.11 2.41
C LYS A 86 -12.88 11.23 1.17
N GLY A 87 -12.33 10.01 1.17
CA GLY A 87 -12.46 9.07 0.05
C GLY A 87 -12.01 9.71 -1.28
N CYS A 88 -12.94 9.83 -2.22
CA CYS A 88 -12.73 10.46 -3.53
C CYS A 88 -12.63 11.99 -3.52
N ASP A 89 -12.99 12.67 -2.43
CA ASP A 89 -12.82 14.12 -2.31
C ASP A 89 -11.41 14.51 -1.83
N GLY A 90 -10.50 13.54 -1.80
CA GLY A 90 -9.11 13.72 -1.38
C GLY A 90 -8.81 13.20 0.02
N GLY A 91 -7.53 13.26 0.37
CA GLY A 91 -7.04 12.73 1.62
C GLY A 91 -5.53 12.91 1.78
N SER A 92 -5.05 12.50 2.95
CA SER A 92 -3.65 12.56 3.34
C SER A 92 -3.09 11.14 3.58
N PRO A 93 -1.92 10.82 2.97
CA PRO A 93 -1.20 9.58 3.27
C PRO A 93 -0.87 9.40 4.75
N SER A 94 -0.54 10.48 5.48
CA SER A 94 -0.21 10.40 6.91
C SER A 94 -1.40 9.98 7.76
N VAL A 95 -2.59 10.49 7.41
CA VAL A 95 -3.85 10.13 8.07
C VAL A 95 -4.19 8.66 7.79
N ALA A 96 -3.97 8.19 6.57
CA ALA A 96 -4.21 6.81 6.17
C ALA A 96 -3.28 5.83 6.90
N LEU A 97 -1.97 6.13 6.95
CA LEU A 97 -0.98 5.32 7.66
C LEU A 97 -1.25 5.29 9.17
N THR A 98 -1.66 6.42 9.74
CA THR A 98 -2.09 6.50 11.15
C THR A 98 -3.28 5.60 11.41
N TRP A 99 -4.30 5.62 10.54
CA TRP A 99 -5.47 4.75 10.63
C TRP A 99 -5.07 3.26 10.55
N LEU A 100 -4.22 2.87 9.59
CA LEU A 100 -3.72 1.50 9.46
C LEU A 100 -3.00 1.03 10.72
N LYS A 101 -2.11 1.87 11.27
CA LYS A 101 -1.34 1.56 12.49
C LYS A 101 -2.24 1.46 13.72
N GLN A 102 -3.22 2.35 13.88
CA GLN A 102 -4.07 2.43 15.07
C GLN A 102 -5.14 1.32 15.07
N THR A 103 -5.80 1.09 13.94
CA THR A 103 -6.89 0.10 13.85
C THR A 103 -6.38 -1.33 13.72
N LYS A 104 -5.10 -1.51 13.35
CA LYS A 104 -4.48 -2.82 13.06
C LYS A 104 -5.24 -3.61 11.99
N VAL A 105 -6.00 -2.91 11.13
CA VAL A 105 -6.66 -3.53 9.99
C VAL A 105 -5.62 -4.10 9.03
N LYS A 106 -5.95 -5.24 8.43
CA LYS A 106 -5.17 -5.83 7.34
C LYS A 106 -5.70 -5.27 6.02
N LEU A 107 -4.79 -4.81 5.17
CA LEU A 107 -5.11 -4.53 3.78
C LEU A 107 -5.32 -5.85 3.05
N VAL A 108 -6.51 -6.06 2.53
CA VAL A 108 -6.87 -7.25 1.76
C VAL A 108 -6.42 -7.11 0.31
N THR A 109 -6.54 -8.19 -0.45
CA THR A 109 -6.17 -8.18 -1.87
C THR A 109 -7.13 -7.31 -2.70
N GLN A 110 -6.66 -6.80 -3.83
CA GLN A 110 -7.51 -6.12 -4.81
C GLN A 110 -8.67 -7.01 -5.27
N SER A 111 -8.46 -8.32 -5.41
CA SER A 111 -9.51 -9.28 -5.76
C SER A 111 -10.59 -9.41 -4.67
N ASP A 112 -10.22 -9.33 -3.39
CA ASP A 112 -11.19 -9.39 -2.28
C ASP A 112 -12.01 -8.10 -2.15
N TYR A 113 -11.42 -6.96 -2.52
CA TYR A 113 -12.08 -5.66 -2.45
C TYR A 113 -11.71 -4.78 -3.66
N PRO A 114 -12.39 -4.98 -4.80
CA PRO A 114 -12.06 -4.32 -6.06
C PRO A 114 -12.25 -2.79 -6.04
N TYR A 115 -11.43 -2.11 -6.82
CA TYR A 115 -11.46 -0.65 -7.00
C TYR A 115 -12.67 -0.20 -7.82
N LYS A 116 -13.44 0.74 -7.27
CA LYS A 116 -14.71 1.25 -7.81
C LYS A 116 -14.65 2.73 -8.18
N ALA A 117 -13.54 3.41 -7.90
CA ALA A 117 -13.34 4.84 -8.16
C ALA A 117 -14.48 5.74 -7.63
N LYS A 118 -15.03 5.40 -6.47
CA LYS A 118 -16.03 6.19 -5.74
C LYS A 118 -15.90 5.93 -4.24
N THR A 119 -16.29 6.90 -3.41
CA THR A 119 -16.41 6.67 -1.97
C THR A 119 -17.58 5.72 -1.72
N GLY A 120 -17.31 4.60 -1.06
CA GLY A 120 -18.29 3.59 -0.68
C GLY A 120 -18.43 3.44 0.83
N ILE A 121 -19.24 2.47 1.23
CA ILE A 121 -19.34 2.05 2.63
C ILE A 121 -18.18 1.11 2.92
N CYS A 122 -17.45 1.38 4.01
CA CYS A 122 -16.37 0.50 4.46
C CYS A 122 -16.88 -0.92 4.72
N HIS A 123 -16.26 -1.90 4.06
CA HIS A 123 -16.45 -3.31 4.37
C HIS A 123 -15.34 -3.82 5.32
N PHE A 124 -15.74 -4.34 6.47
CA PHE A 124 -14.82 -4.92 7.45
C PHE A 124 -14.64 -6.42 7.21
N PHE A 125 -13.39 -6.85 7.12
CA PHE A 125 -13.03 -8.26 7.06
C PHE A 125 -12.78 -8.82 8.46
N SER A 126 -13.05 -10.11 8.65
CA SER A 126 -12.75 -10.80 9.91
C SER A 126 -11.25 -10.75 10.21
N ARG A 127 -10.86 -10.81 11.49
CA ARG A 127 -9.43 -10.79 11.89
C ARG A 127 -8.65 -11.99 11.34
N SER A 128 -9.34 -13.10 11.08
CA SER A 128 -8.80 -14.32 10.47
C SER A 128 -8.61 -14.20 8.95
N HIS A 129 -9.22 -13.21 8.29
CA HIS A 129 -8.99 -12.97 6.86
C HIS A 129 -7.53 -12.60 6.60
N GLY A 130 -7.01 -13.05 5.47
CA GLY A 130 -5.64 -12.76 5.03
C GLY A 130 -5.44 -11.27 4.71
N GLY A 131 -4.19 -10.82 4.73
CA GLY A 131 -3.84 -9.46 4.30
C GLY A 131 -2.63 -8.89 5.03
N VAL A 132 -2.24 -7.67 4.63
CA VAL A 132 -1.01 -7.02 5.07
C VAL A 132 -1.29 -5.97 6.14
N SER A 133 -0.64 -6.11 7.30
CA SER A 133 -0.77 -5.14 8.40
C SER A 133 0.42 -4.17 8.44
N VAL A 134 0.13 -2.88 8.58
CA VAL A 134 1.16 -1.87 8.88
C VAL A 134 1.45 -1.87 10.38
N LYS A 135 2.67 -2.29 10.75
CA LYS A 135 3.13 -2.28 12.15
C LYS A 135 3.57 -0.89 12.60
N ASP A 136 4.38 -0.24 11.76
CA ASP A 136 4.93 1.08 12.02
C ASP A 136 5.21 1.84 10.72
N PHE A 137 5.39 3.16 10.81
CA PHE A 137 5.78 4.04 9.70
C PHE A 137 6.52 5.28 10.22
N SER A 138 7.31 5.90 9.35
CA SER A 138 7.94 7.20 9.61
C SER A 138 7.49 8.20 8.56
N LEU A 139 7.18 9.42 9.00
CA LEU A 139 6.90 10.54 8.11
C LEU A 139 8.12 11.47 8.15
N GLN A 140 8.54 11.96 6.99
CA GLN A 140 9.51 13.04 6.89
C GLN A 140 8.75 14.29 6.48
N ASP A 141 8.80 15.31 7.34
CA ASP A 141 8.38 16.66 7.00
C ASP A 141 9.54 17.31 6.25
N PHE A 142 9.30 17.75 5.01
CA PHE A 142 10.26 18.47 4.17
C PHE A 142 10.00 19.97 4.23
#